data_AF-A0A143QT22-F1
#
_entry.id   AF-A0A143QT22-F1
#
_cell.length_a   1.000
_cell.length_b   1.000
_cell.length_c   1.000
_cell.angle_alpha   90.00
_cell.angle_beta   90.00
_cell.angle_gamma   90.00
#
_symmetry.space_group_name_H-M   'P 1'
#
loop_
_entity.id
_entity.type
_entity.pdbx_description
1 polymer ?
#
loop_
_entity_poly.entity_id
_entity_poly.type
_entity_poly.pdbx_seq_one_letter_code
_entity_poly.pdbx_strand_id
1 'polypeptide(L)'
;MQDHNTSEPTEAATTPAQAPSAAQTFFHVDRGGTLAGTGGVIDLNGGLSEHGRRYHGQLGLPMFGSVGWAGHSSAVVSNELLIENFYELYRRTMHPGMPSRFLSLFAFDSVGEAQGFCAKVGGAPIWELSVPAGAVIHRGDMNCLHVGTYDVMMDWADKYWTGQPSPTPEWEVLLALPVTATLTPVP
;
A
#
# COMPACT_ATOMS: atom_id res chain seq x y z
N MET A 1 -67.75 -2.05 30.93
CA MET A 1 -66.59 -2.75 30.33
C MET A 1 -65.82 -1.68 29.57
N GLN A 2 -64.80 -1.13 30.21
CA GLN A 2 -64.01 0.01 29.73
C GLN A 2 -62.68 -0.49 29.19
N ASP A 3 -62.25 0.17 28.12
CA ASP A 3 -61.19 -0.22 27.21
C ASP A 3 -59.80 -0.22 27.88
N HIS A 4 -59.07 -1.33 27.74
CA HIS A 4 -57.63 -1.38 27.99
C HIS A 4 -56.90 -1.29 26.64
N ASN A 5 -56.49 -0.09 26.26
CA ASN A 5 -55.41 0.07 25.30
C ASN A 5 -54.65 1.37 25.57
N THR A 6 -53.60 1.28 26.39
CA THR A 6 -52.64 2.36 26.58
C THR A 6 -51.33 1.88 25.95
N SER A 7 -50.91 2.53 24.87
CA SER A 7 -49.67 2.25 24.17
C SER A 7 -48.47 2.72 25.00
N GLU A 8 -47.48 1.85 25.21
CA GLU A 8 -46.20 2.21 25.82
C GLU A 8 -45.39 3.14 24.90
N PRO A 9 -44.68 4.15 25.42
CA PRO A 9 -43.81 4.98 24.62
C PRO A 9 -42.52 4.22 24.28
N THR A 10 -42.24 4.09 22.99
CA THR A 10 -40.97 3.56 22.48
C THR A 10 -39.83 4.50 22.87
N GLU A 11 -38.98 4.10 23.82
CA GLU A 11 -37.68 4.74 24.06
C GLU A 11 -36.82 4.59 22.80
N ALA A 12 -36.53 5.71 22.15
CA ALA A 12 -35.57 5.77 21.07
C ALA A 12 -34.17 5.51 21.65
N ALA A 13 -33.64 4.31 21.41
CA ALA A 13 -32.26 3.97 21.71
C ALA A 13 -31.34 4.92 20.93
N THR A 14 -30.76 5.88 21.64
CA THR A 14 -29.77 6.78 21.06
C THR A 14 -28.49 5.97 20.92
N THR A 15 -28.16 5.56 19.70
CA THR A 15 -26.88 4.90 19.41
C THR A 15 -25.75 5.85 19.81
N PRO A 16 -24.78 5.44 20.65
CA PRO A 16 -23.66 6.29 21.00
C PRO A 16 -22.90 6.65 19.72
N ALA A 17 -22.76 7.94 19.45
CA ALA A 17 -21.88 8.42 18.39
C ALA A 17 -20.45 7.92 18.69
N GLN A 18 -19.97 7.00 17.86
CA GLN A 18 -18.62 6.46 17.94
C GLN A 18 -17.64 7.63 17.80
N ALA A 19 -16.77 7.82 18.81
CA ALA A 19 -15.76 8.87 18.79
C ALA A 19 -14.96 8.80 17.47
N PRO A 20 -14.66 9.93 16.82
CA PRO A 20 -13.84 9.91 15.62
C PRO A 20 -12.51 9.24 15.96
N SER A 21 -12.21 8.13 15.29
CA SER A 21 -10.94 7.43 15.45
C SER A 21 -9.81 8.41 15.13
N ALA A 22 -8.77 8.41 15.97
CA ALA A 22 -7.65 9.34 15.85
C ALA A 22 -6.90 9.15 14.53
N ALA A 23 -6.33 10.24 14.01
CA ALA A 23 -5.43 10.17 12.87
C ALA A 23 -4.21 9.28 13.19
N GLN A 24 -3.71 8.59 12.18
CA GLN A 24 -2.51 7.76 12.26
C GLN A 24 -1.35 8.48 11.57
N THR A 25 -0.14 8.33 12.13
CA THR A 25 1.07 8.97 11.61
C THR A 25 1.92 7.95 10.86
N PHE A 26 2.40 8.33 9.67
CA PHE A 26 3.33 7.55 8.85
C PHE A 26 4.42 8.44 8.25
N PHE A 27 5.48 7.84 7.72
CA PHE A 27 6.60 8.56 7.13
C PHE A 27 6.84 8.11 5.69
N HIS A 28 6.76 9.03 4.74
CA HIS A 28 6.97 8.76 3.32
C HIS A 28 8.30 9.33 2.84
N VAL A 29 9.05 8.52 2.08
CA VAL A 29 10.29 8.94 1.41
C VAL A 29 9.95 9.39 -0.02
N ASP A 30 9.87 10.70 -0.24
CA ASP A 30 9.40 11.32 -1.49
C ASP A 30 10.49 11.40 -2.55
N ARG A 31 10.79 10.22 -3.12
CA ARG A 31 11.78 10.08 -4.21
C ARG A 31 11.43 10.88 -5.46
N GLY A 32 10.17 11.25 -5.65
CA GLY A 32 9.70 12.02 -6.80
C GLY A 32 9.74 13.54 -6.57
N GLY A 33 9.88 13.99 -5.32
CA GLY A 33 9.70 15.40 -4.95
C GLY A 33 8.29 15.91 -5.24
N THR A 34 7.30 15.03 -5.25
CA THR A 34 5.95 15.33 -5.72
C THR A 34 5.01 15.82 -4.61
N LEU A 35 5.27 15.45 -3.35
CA LEU A 35 4.32 15.70 -2.26
C LEU A 35 4.17 17.18 -1.92
N ALA A 36 5.24 17.97 -2.05
CA ALA A 36 5.24 19.40 -1.73
C ALA A 36 4.15 20.20 -2.47
N GLY A 37 3.81 19.79 -3.70
CA GLY A 37 2.82 20.47 -4.54
C GLY A 37 1.38 20.00 -4.36
N THR A 38 1.12 18.98 -3.53
CA THR A 38 -0.20 18.31 -3.45
C THR A 38 -1.20 19.02 -2.53
N GLY A 39 -0.72 19.89 -1.64
CA GLY A 39 -1.57 20.48 -0.59
C GLY A 39 -2.15 19.44 0.38
N GLY A 40 -1.56 18.24 0.46
CA GLY A 40 -2.03 17.15 1.33
C GLY A 40 -3.06 16.21 0.70
N VAL A 41 -3.46 16.43 -0.55
CA VAL A 41 -4.32 15.50 -1.30
C VAL A 41 -3.46 14.74 -2.30
N ILE A 42 -3.18 13.48 -1.99
CA ILE A 42 -2.35 12.61 -2.83
C ILE A 42 -3.30 11.69 -3.61
N ASP A 43 -3.31 11.84 -4.93
CA ASP A 43 -4.25 11.13 -5.83
C ASP A 43 -3.50 10.22 -6.81
N LEU A 44 -4.26 9.34 -7.46
CA LEU A 44 -3.83 8.60 -8.63
C LEU A 44 -3.69 9.57 -9.82
N ASN A 45 -2.66 9.36 -10.64
CA ASN A 45 -2.55 10.06 -11.93
C ASN A 45 -2.55 9.02 -13.06
N GLY A 46 -3.55 9.13 -13.94
CA GLY A 46 -3.85 8.13 -14.96
C GLY A 46 -4.39 6.82 -14.38
N GLY A 47 -4.98 6.85 -13.17
CA GLY A 47 -5.49 5.65 -12.48
C GLY A 47 -4.42 4.82 -11.77
N LEU A 48 -3.22 5.36 -11.55
CA LEU A 48 -2.10 4.69 -10.87
C LEU A 48 -1.38 5.61 -9.89
N SER A 49 -0.76 5.03 -8.87
CA SER A 49 0.18 5.75 -8.00
C SER A 49 1.51 6.03 -8.71
N GLU A 50 2.37 6.86 -8.13
CA GLU A 50 3.75 7.04 -8.62
C GLU A 50 4.51 5.71 -8.73
N HIS A 51 4.33 4.83 -7.74
CA HIS A 51 4.89 3.47 -7.78
C HIS A 51 4.31 2.70 -8.96
N GLY A 52 2.98 2.65 -9.09
CA GLY A 52 2.34 1.91 -10.17
C GLY A 52 2.75 2.38 -11.56
N ARG A 53 2.95 3.69 -11.76
CA ARG A 53 3.44 4.24 -13.03
C ARG A 53 4.87 3.83 -13.37
N ARG A 54 5.74 3.55 -12.40
CA ARG A 54 7.09 3.00 -12.71
C ARG A 54 7.00 1.63 -13.38
N TYR A 55 6.01 0.83 -12.99
CA TYR A 55 5.84 -0.53 -13.50
C TYR A 55 4.87 -0.62 -14.69
N HIS A 56 3.99 0.36 -14.86
CA HIS A 56 3.01 0.41 -15.95
C HIS A 56 3.39 1.41 -17.08
N GLY A 57 4.01 2.55 -16.75
CA GLY A 57 4.02 3.75 -17.60
C GLY A 57 5.34 4.16 -18.23
N GLN A 58 6.47 3.52 -17.92
CA GLN A 58 7.76 3.95 -18.48
C GLN A 58 8.15 3.26 -19.79
N LEU A 59 7.42 2.22 -20.23
CA LEU A 59 7.64 1.61 -21.52
C LEU A 59 6.29 1.08 -22.03
N GLY A 60 5.77 1.63 -23.13
CA GLY A 60 4.76 0.95 -23.98
C GLY A 60 5.30 -0.33 -24.65
N LEU A 61 6.37 -0.88 -24.08
CA LEU A 61 7.04 -2.13 -24.35
C LEU A 61 7.17 -2.76 -22.97
N PRO A 62 6.82 -4.01 -22.75
CA PRO A 62 7.08 -4.60 -21.45
C PRO A 62 8.60 -4.52 -21.22
N MET A 63 9.07 -4.50 -19.96
CA MET A 63 10.49 -4.69 -19.65
C MET A 63 10.90 -6.11 -20.07
N PHE A 64 10.86 -6.36 -21.37
CA PHE A 64 11.23 -7.58 -22.05
C PHE A 64 12.63 -7.36 -22.59
N GLY A 65 13.58 -7.95 -21.88
CA GLY A 65 14.85 -8.28 -22.50
C GLY A 65 14.69 -9.54 -23.34
N SER A 66 15.73 -9.87 -24.10
CA SER A 66 15.90 -11.20 -24.65
C SER A 66 17.23 -11.76 -24.17
N VAL A 67 17.25 -13.01 -23.73
CA VAL A 67 18.50 -13.74 -23.49
C VAL A 67 18.65 -14.81 -24.55
N GLY A 68 19.87 -14.95 -25.06
CA GLY A 68 20.23 -16.00 -26.01
C GLY A 68 21.00 -17.13 -25.31
N TRP A 69 20.59 -18.38 -25.51
CA TRP A 69 21.35 -19.55 -25.06
C TRP A 69 21.21 -20.72 -26.03
N ALA A 70 22.34 -21.32 -26.43
CA ALA A 70 22.39 -22.46 -27.36
C ALA A 70 21.58 -22.27 -28.67
N GLY A 71 21.55 -21.04 -29.21
CA GLY A 71 20.78 -20.73 -30.43
C GLY A 71 19.29 -20.46 -30.21
N HIS A 72 18.82 -20.51 -28.96
CA HIS A 72 17.46 -20.13 -28.59
C HIS A 72 17.43 -18.70 -28.03
N SER A 73 16.35 -17.97 -28.31
CA SER A 73 16.06 -16.67 -27.72
C SER A 73 14.85 -16.79 -26.80
N SER A 74 14.98 -16.31 -25.58
CA SER A 74 13.90 -16.27 -24.60
C SER A 74 13.61 -14.83 -24.20
N ALA A 75 12.33 -14.46 -24.17
CA ALA A 75 11.90 -13.22 -23.55
C ALA A 75 12.13 -13.31 -22.03
N VAL A 76 12.68 -12.25 -21.44
CA VAL A 76 12.88 -12.15 -19.99
C VAL A 76 12.20 -10.91 -19.45
N VAL A 77 11.54 -11.05 -18.31
CA VAL A 77 10.91 -9.94 -17.59
C VAL A 77 11.74 -9.58 -16.37
N SER A 78 11.71 -8.32 -15.92
CA SER A 78 12.35 -7.95 -14.66
C SER A 78 11.67 -8.65 -13.47
N ASN A 79 12.46 -9.07 -12.49
CA ASN A 79 11.95 -9.68 -11.27
C ASN A 79 10.96 -8.77 -10.53
N GLU A 80 11.24 -7.47 -10.48
CA GLU A 80 10.36 -6.48 -9.87
C GLU A 80 8.96 -6.46 -10.51
N LEU A 81 8.90 -6.48 -11.85
CA LEU A 81 7.60 -6.50 -12.55
C LEU A 81 6.87 -7.83 -12.35
N LEU A 82 7.60 -8.95 -12.27
CA LEU A 82 7.02 -10.25 -11.95
C LEU A 82 6.42 -10.25 -10.53
N ILE A 83 7.14 -9.73 -9.54
CA ILE A 83 6.68 -9.58 -8.16
C ILE A 83 5.39 -8.75 -8.14
N GLU A 84 5.41 -7.53 -8.68
CA GLU A 84 4.24 -6.65 -8.61
C GLU A 84 2.99 -7.27 -9.26
N ASN A 85 3.14 -7.92 -10.42
CA ASN A 85 2.01 -8.58 -11.09
C ASN A 85 1.51 -9.82 -10.33
N PHE A 86 2.42 -10.67 -9.86
CA PHE A 86 2.04 -11.88 -9.13
C PHE A 86 1.32 -11.53 -7.81
N TYR A 87 1.88 -10.58 -7.05
CA TYR A 87 1.33 -10.19 -5.75
C TYR A 87 0.00 -9.47 -5.90
N GLU A 88 -0.20 -8.67 -6.96
CA GLU A 88 -1.51 -8.09 -7.25
C GLU A 88 -2.54 -9.14 -7.68
N LEU A 89 -2.15 -10.13 -8.49
CA LEU A 89 -3.03 -11.24 -8.84
C LEU A 89 -3.46 -12.00 -7.59
N TYR A 90 -2.50 -12.38 -6.74
CA TYR A 90 -2.75 -13.06 -5.48
C TYR A 90 -3.68 -12.25 -4.57
N ARG A 91 -3.41 -10.94 -4.42
CA ARG A 91 -4.24 -10.03 -3.64
C ARG A 91 -5.67 -10.01 -4.15
N ARG A 92 -5.88 -9.86 -5.46
CA ARG A 92 -7.23 -9.85 -6.06
C ARG A 92 -8.00 -11.14 -5.79
N THR A 93 -7.31 -12.28 -5.77
CA THR A 93 -7.94 -13.59 -5.58
C THR A 93 -8.20 -13.92 -4.11
N MET A 94 -7.23 -13.62 -3.22
CA MET A 94 -7.24 -14.10 -1.83
C MET A 94 -7.57 -13.00 -0.81
N HIS A 95 -7.18 -11.75 -1.08
CA HIS A 95 -7.33 -10.61 -0.17
C HIS A 95 -7.89 -9.36 -0.89
N PRO A 96 -9.06 -9.44 -1.54
CA PRO A 96 -9.56 -8.36 -2.41
C PRO A 96 -9.80 -7.02 -1.68
N GLY A 97 -10.00 -7.06 -0.35
CA GLY A 97 -10.17 -5.87 0.49
C GLY A 97 -8.86 -5.16 0.88
N MET A 98 -7.69 -5.74 0.59
CA MET A 98 -6.40 -5.10 0.86
C MET A 98 -6.05 -4.09 -0.25
N PRO A 99 -5.31 -3.01 0.06
CA PRO A 99 -4.93 -2.01 -0.94
C PRO A 99 -3.97 -2.60 -1.99
N SER A 100 -4.10 -2.14 -3.24
CA SER A 100 -3.17 -2.54 -4.31
C SER A 100 -1.87 -1.75 -4.23
N ARG A 101 -0.72 -2.42 -4.34
CA ARG A 101 0.60 -1.78 -4.44
C ARG A 101 0.68 -0.79 -5.62
N PHE A 102 0.05 -1.10 -6.74
CA PHE A 102 -0.03 -0.20 -7.91
C PHE A 102 -0.82 1.09 -7.66
N LEU A 103 -1.69 1.08 -6.64
CA LEU A 103 -2.62 2.16 -6.31
C LEU A 103 -2.36 2.72 -4.91
N SER A 104 -1.19 2.47 -4.35
CA SER A 104 -0.85 2.90 -2.99
C SER A 104 0.32 3.88 -2.96
N LEU A 105 0.31 4.72 -1.94
CA LEU A 105 1.48 5.43 -1.45
C LEU A 105 2.19 4.54 -0.42
N PHE A 106 3.52 4.51 -0.49
CA PHE A 106 4.35 3.68 0.38
C PHE A 106 4.88 4.53 1.53
N ALA A 107 4.77 4.05 2.75
CA ALA A 107 5.23 4.76 3.93
C ALA A 107 5.85 3.79 4.95
N PHE A 108 6.30 4.33 6.08
CA PHE A 108 6.87 3.60 7.20
C PHE A 108 6.19 4.03 8.50
N ASP A 109 6.14 3.15 9.50
CA ASP A 109 5.56 3.47 10.80
C ASP A 109 6.45 4.43 11.60
N SER A 110 7.76 4.40 11.35
CA SER A 110 8.72 5.22 12.08
C SER A 110 9.63 6.03 11.16
N VAL A 111 10.03 7.20 11.65
CA VAL A 111 11.02 8.04 10.99
C VAL A 111 12.37 7.32 10.82
N GLY A 112 12.74 6.44 11.75
CA GLY A 112 13.99 5.68 11.68
C GLY A 112 14.00 4.68 10.52
N GLU A 113 12.90 3.97 10.28
CA GLU A 113 12.75 3.09 9.12
C GLU A 113 12.77 3.90 7.81
N ALA A 114 12.06 5.02 7.76
CA ALA A 114 12.07 5.92 6.60
C ALA A 114 13.47 6.46 6.31
N GLN A 115 14.23 6.87 7.33
CA GLN A 115 15.62 7.32 7.20
C GLN A 115 16.54 6.18 6.71
N GLY A 116 16.37 4.98 7.26
CA GLY A 116 17.11 3.79 6.82
C GLY A 116 16.87 3.49 5.34
N PHE A 117 15.60 3.50 4.90
CA PHE A 117 15.26 3.34 3.49
C PHE A 117 15.79 4.50 2.62
N CYS A 118 15.64 5.74 3.08
CA CYS A 118 16.14 6.94 2.41
C CYS A 118 17.65 6.85 2.12
N ALA A 119 18.43 6.37 3.08
CA ALA A 119 19.87 6.14 2.89
C ALA A 119 20.16 5.08 1.81
N LYS A 120 19.38 3.99 1.76
CA LYS A 120 19.54 2.92 0.74
C LYS A 120 19.26 3.42 -0.69
N VAL A 121 18.33 4.37 -0.86
CA VAL A 121 17.94 4.89 -2.17
C VAL A 121 18.73 6.13 -2.62
N GLY A 122 19.75 6.54 -1.87
CA GLY A 122 20.62 7.66 -2.22
C GLY A 122 20.12 9.04 -1.77
N GLY A 123 19.14 9.08 -0.86
CA GLY A 123 18.58 10.31 -0.31
C GLY A 123 17.33 10.82 -1.03
N ALA A 124 16.38 11.34 -0.27
CA ALA A 124 15.17 12.02 -0.72
C ALA A 124 14.52 12.78 0.46
N PRO A 125 13.67 13.79 0.21
CA PRO A 125 12.85 14.40 1.25
C PRO A 125 11.99 13.35 1.97
N ILE A 126 11.88 13.46 3.29
CA ILE A 126 10.98 12.64 4.11
C ILE A 126 9.83 13.51 4.57
N TRP A 127 8.62 13.00 4.46
CA TRP A 127 7.39 13.64 4.92
C TRP A 127 6.73 12.81 6.00
N GLU A 128 6.39 13.45 7.11
CA GLU A 128 5.42 12.91 8.06
C GLU A 128 4.01 13.14 7.50
N LEU A 129 3.21 12.08 7.50
CA LEU A 129 1.84 12.04 7.03
C LEU A 129 0.92 11.81 8.22
N SER A 130 0.04 12.77 8.52
CA SER A 130 -1.07 12.55 9.45
C SER A 130 -2.31 12.16 8.65
N VAL A 131 -2.63 10.87 8.65
CA VAL A 131 -3.71 10.26 7.86
C VAL A 131 -4.96 10.09 8.73
N PRO A 132 -6.12 10.65 8.35
CA PRO A 132 -7.37 10.47 9.09
C PRO A 132 -7.79 9.00 9.19
N ALA A 133 -8.59 8.69 10.21
CA ALA A 133 -9.16 7.36 10.34
C ALA A 133 -10.06 6.98 9.15
N GLY A 134 -10.11 5.67 8.86
CA GLY A 134 -10.89 5.12 7.74
C GLY A 134 -10.10 4.94 6.43
N ALA A 135 -8.84 5.38 6.37
CA ALA A 135 -7.95 5.02 5.28
C ALA A 135 -7.75 3.50 5.23
N VAL A 136 -7.69 2.94 4.01
CA VAL A 136 -7.37 1.53 3.79
C VAL A 136 -5.86 1.38 3.82
N ILE A 137 -5.36 0.67 4.83
CA ILE A 137 -3.94 0.55 5.14
C ILE A 137 -3.55 -0.92 5.17
N HIS A 138 -2.40 -1.25 4.61
CA HIS A 138 -1.78 -2.56 4.78
C HIS A 138 -0.33 -2.39 5.24
N ARG A 139 0.09 -3.23 6.17
CA ARG A 139 1.47 -3.30 6.64
C ARG A 139 2.06 -4.63 6.22
N GLY A 140 3.06 -4.58 5.35
CA GLY A 140 3.68 -5.75 4.73
C GLY A 140 5.17 -5.78 5.01
N ASP A 141 5.75 -6.98 5.04
CA ASP A 141 7.20 -7.16 5.12
C ASP A 141 7.77 -7.25 3.71
N MET A 142 8.60 -6.27 3.31
CA MET A 142 9.25 -6.25 2.00
C MET A 142 10.14 -7.49 1.77
N ASN A 143 10.67 -8.09 2.84
CA ASN A 143 11.42 -9.34 2.73
C ASN A 143 10.54 -10.57 2.53
N CYS A 144 9.22 -10.41 2.35
CA CYS A 144 8.38 -11.45 1.78
C CYS A 144 8.28 -11.33 0.25
N LEU A 145 8.64 -10.20 -0.37
CA LEU A 145 8.52 -10.00 -1.81
C LEU A 145 9.61 -10.77 -2.58
N HIS A 146 9.32 -12.01 -2.96
CA HIS A 146 10.28 -12.91 -3.61
C HIS A 146 9.83 -13.44 -4.97
N VAL A 147 10.80 -13.67 -5.85
CA VAL A 147 10.67 -14.51 -7.04
C VAL A 147 11.14 -15.92 -6.70
N GLY A 148 10.38 -16.93 -7.13
CA GLY A 148 10.69 -18.34 -6.93
C GLY A 148 9.85 -19.24 -7.81
N THR A 149 9.74 -20.51 -7.42
CA THR A 149 8.72 -21.39 -7.98
C THR A 149 7.33 -20.94 -7.53
N TYR A 150 6.29 -21.35 -8.27
CA TYR A 150 4.93 -20.87 -8.04
C TYR A 150 4.43 -21.13 -6.61
N ASP A 151 4.69 -22.33 -6.08
CA ASP A 151 4.37 -22.73 -4.70
C ASP A 151 5.06 -21.82 -3.67
N VAL A 152 6.36 -21.56 -3.85
CA VAL A 152 7.12 -20.67 -2.97
C VAL A 152 6.58 -19.25 -3.02
N MET A 153 6.26 -18.73 -4.21
CA MET A 153 5.70 -17.38 -4.35
C MET A 153 4.31 -17.26 -3.71
N MET A 154 3.48 -18.31 -3.76
CA MET A 154 2.17 -18.34 -3.09
C MET A 154 2.32 -18.22 -1.56
N ASP A 155 3.23 -19.00 -0.95
CA ASP A 155 3.47 -18.97 0.50
C ASP A 155 3.97 -17.59 0.98
N TRP A 156 4.86 -16.98 0.20
CA TRP A 156 5.39 -15.65 0.53
C TRP A 156 4.37 -14.54 0.29
N ALA A 157 3.54 -14.65 -0.73
CA ALA A 157 2.43 -13.71 -0.96
C ALA A 157 1.39 -13.77 0.15
N ASP A 158 1.06 -14.97 0.66
CA ASP A 158 0.19 -15.12 1.83
C ASP A 158 0.77 -14.40 3.05
N LYS A 159 2.05 -14.63 3.35
CA LYS A 159 2.74 -13.95 4.47
C LYS A 159 2.72 -12.44 4.33
N TYR A 160 3.03 -11.93 3.14
CA TYR A 160 3.00 -10.51 2.86
C TYR A 160 1.61 -9.93 3.14
N TRP A 161 0.56 -10.46 2.50
CA TRP A 161 -0.79 -9.91 2.60
C TRP A 161 -1.48 -10.15 3.94
N THR A 162 -1.06 -11.16 4.70
CA THR A 162 -1.52 -11.40 6.08
C THR A 162 -0.68 -10.67 7.13
N GLY A 163 0.37 -9.95 6.74
CA GLY A 163 1.24 -9.16 7.63
C GLY A 163 2.14 -10.02 8.52
N GLN A 164 2.43 -11.26 8.12
CA GLN A 164 3.35 -12.14 8.84
C GLN A 164 4.81 -11.74 8.57
N PRO A 165 5.67 -11.70 9.60
CA PRO A 165 7.07 -11.35 9.43
C PRO A 165 7.89 -12.49 8.81
N SER A 166 8.88 -12.13 8.01
CA SER A 166 10.04 -12.97 7.71
C SER A 166 10.99 -13.03 8.94
N PRO A 167 12.04 -13.87 8.93
CA PRO A 167 13.01 -13.93 10.02
C PRO A 167 13.72 -12.60 10.32
N THR A 168 13.82 -11.72 9.32
CA THR A 168 14.45 -10.40 9.41
C THR A 168 13.57 -9.38 8.71
N PRO A 169 12.48 -8.92 9.32
CA PRO A 169 11.46 -8.15 8.61
C PRO A 169 11.94 -6.74 8.25
N GLU A 170 11.56 -6.29 7.07
CA GLU A 170 11.72 -4.91 6.62
C GLU A 170 10.35 -4.35 6.24
N TRP A 171 9.74 -3.65 7.19
CA TRP A 171 8.34 -3.25 7.08
C TRP A 171 8.13 -2.08 6.13
N GLU A 172 7.01 -2.13 5.43
CA GLU A 172 6.44 -1.03 4.67
C GLU A 172 4.94 -0.92 4.97
N VAL A 173 4.41 0.27 4.74
CA VAL A 173 2.99 0.58 4.85
C VAL A 173 2.47 1.01 3.49
N LEU A 174 1.40 0.37 3.03
CA LEU A 174 0.62 0.77 1.87
C LEU A 174 -0.58 1.60 2.32
N LEU A 175 -0.67 2.83 1.85
CA LEU A 175 -1.82 3.71 2.01
C LEU A 175 -2.57 3.74 0.67
N ALA A 176 -3.81 3.23 0.63
CA ALA A 176 -4.62 3.29 -0.58
C ALA A 176 -4.83 4.73 -1.05
N LEU A 177 -4.64 4.98 -2.34
CA LEU A 177 -4.95 6.27 -2.95
C LEU A 177 -6.38 6.29 -3.53
N PRO A 178 -7.03 7.47 -3.55
CA PRO A 178 -6.55 8.76 -3.03
C PRO A 178 -6.50 8.79 -1.50
N VAL A 179 -5.54 9.53 -0.95
CA VAL A 179 -5.43 9.78 0.49
C VAL A 179 -5.29 11.26 0.75
N THR A 180 -6.02 11.75 1.76
CA THR A 180 -5.83 13.09 2.29
C THR A 180 -5.03 12.99 3.58
N ALA A 181 -3.94 13.75 3.69
CA ALA A 181 -3.08 13.76 4.86
C ALA A 181 -2.53 15.18 5.11
N THR A 182 -2.32 15.52 6.38
CA THR A 182 -1.48 16.67 6.72
C THR A 182 -0.01 16.28 6.49
N LEU A 183 0.73 17.12 5.76
CA LEU A 183 2.12 16.87 5.40
C LEU A 183 3.05 17.77 6.20
N THR A 184 4.01 17.18 6.91
CA THR A 184 5.06 17.91 7.63
C THR A 184 6.43 17.45 7.12
N PRO A 185 7.30 18.35 6.62
CA PRO A 185 8.66 17.97 6.24
C PRO A 185 9.44 17.48 7.46
N VAL A 186 10.15 16.37 7.31
CA VAL A 186 11.11 15.89 8.31
C VAL A 186 12.50 16.44 7.94
N PRO A 187 13.22 17.06 8.90
CA PRO A 187 14.54 17.64 8.67
C PRO A 187 15.63 16.59 8.38
#